data_AF-A0A2T9X4L1-F1
#
_entry.id   AF-A0A2T9X4L1-F1
#
_cell.length_a   1.000
_cell.length_b   1.000
_cell.length_c   1.000
_cell.angle_alpha   90.00
_cell.angle_beta   90.00
_cell.angle_gamma   90.00
#
_symmetry.space_group_name_H-M   'P 1'
#
loop_
_entity.id
_entity.type
_entity.pdbx_description
1 polymer ?
#
loop_
_entity_poly.entity_id
_entity_poly.type
_entity_poly.pdbx_seq_one_letter_code
_entity_poly.pdbx_strand_id
1 'polypeptide(L)'
;MGLYLKTKKGIKCEVCNTINNPKSLFCKNCGSLLHPEYKTKIIMKYLLDMVVNIEKYHNILQSVRDYEMYGIKIDLYLEFEDHIELISVISRTDDLLKYRPIFSTDDKKKVVNVLLVAINIESEKLVNILKLATVLGPATSLKTENFKVYKVTENLGIQKIEIK
;
A
#
# COMPACT_ATOMS: atom_id res chain seq x y z
N MET A 1 36.52 -34.57 12.69
CA MET A 1 35.40 -33.71 13.13
C MET A 1 35.20 -32.59 12.12
N GLY A 2 34.29 -32.77 11.15
CA GLY A 2 33.98 -31.77 10.14
C GLY A 2 32.96 -30.76 10.67
N LEU A 3 33.38 -29.52 10.86
CA LEU A 3 32.51 -28.40 11.20
C LEU A 3 31.60 -28.09 10.01
N TYR A 4 30.32 -28.45 10.12
CA TYR A 4 29.28 -28.01 9.20
C TYR A 4 29.09 -26.49 9.33
N LEU A 5 29.69 -25.73 8.42
CA LEU A 5 29.35 -24.33 8.18
C LEU A 5 27.91 -24.30 7.64
N LYS A 6 26.92 -24.12 8.53
CA LYS A 6 25.57 -23.68 8.16
C LYS A 6 25.70 -22.30 7.53
N THR A 7 25.85 -22.24 6.21
CA THR A 7 25.66 -21.01 5.46
C THR A 7 24.24 -20.55 5.75
N LYS A 8 24.08 -19.38 6.41
CA LYS A 8 22.78 -18.74 6.59
C LYS A 8 22.24 -18.44 5.19
N LYS A 9 21.43 -19.35 4.64
CA LYS A 9 20.82 -19.22 3.32
C LYS A 9 20.02 -17.91 3.31
N GLY A 10 20.42 -16.97 2.45
CA GLY A 10 19.69 -15.71 2.27
C GLY A 10 18.25 -15.97 1.81
N ILE A 11 17.36 -15.01 2.04
CA ILE A 11 15.98 -15.09 1.54
C ILE A 11 15.94 -14.61 0.09
N LYS A 12 15.36 -15.42 -0.79
CA LYS A 12 15.22 -15.11 -2.21
C LYS A 12 13.96 -14.28 -2.41
N CYS A 13 14.09 -13.14 -3.08
CA CYS A 13 12.93 -12.35 -3.48
C CYS A 13 12.16 -13.09 -4.59
N GLU A 14 10.86 -13.32 -4.37
CA GLU A 14 10.00 -13.99 -5.36
C GLU A 14 9.75 -13.15 -6.62
N VAL A 15 9.96 -11.83 -6.54
CA VAL A 15 9.70 -10.89 -7.64
C VAL A 15 10.91 -10.73 -8.57
N CYS A 16 12.11 -10.51 -8.01
CA CYS A 16 13.31 -10.22 -8.82
C CYS A 16 14.45 -11.21 -8.61
N ASN A 17 14.21 -12.31 -7.89
CA ASN A 17 15.19 -13.38 -7.60
C ASN A 17 16.44 -12.95 -6.80
N THR A 18 16.54 -11.68 -6.38
CA THR A 18 17.67 -11.18 -5.58
C THR A 18 17.75 -11.92 -4.24
N ILE A 19 18.95 -12.32 -3.85
CA ILE A 19 19.23 -12.91 -2.54
C ILE A 19 19.47 -11.79 -1.53
N ASN A 20 18.66 -11.77 -0.48
CA ASN A 20 18.66 -10.76 0.58
C ASN A 20 19.14 -11.36 1.90
N ASN A 21 19.51 -10.49 2.85
CA ASN A 21 19.79 -10.93 4.21
C ASN A 21 18.50 -11.57 4.80
N PRO A 22 18.57 -12.71 5.50
CA PRO A 22 17.40 -13.40 6.07
C PRO A 22 16.53 -12.55 7.01
N LYS A 23 17.09 -11.47 7.56
CA LYS A 23 16.38 -10.52 8.42
C LYS A 23 15.78 -9.32 7.66
N SER A 24 16.00 -9.22 6.35
CA SER A 24 15.50 -8.09 5.56
C SER A 24 14.00 -8.20 5.44
N LEU A 25 13.30 -7.13 5.81
CA LEU A 25 11.86 -7.03 5.61
C LEU A 25 11.52 -6.88 4.12
N PHE A 26 12.41 -6.22 3.38
CA PHE A 26 12.22 -5.82 1.99
C PHE A 26 13.39 -6.24 1.10
N CYS A 27 13.11 -6.44 -0.18
CA CYS A 27 14.13 -6.74 -1.16
C CYS A 27 15.01 -5.51 -1.41
N LYS A 28 16.33 -5.67 -1.27
CA LYS A 28 17.31 -4.60 -1.51
C LYS A 28 17.34 -4.08 -2.95
N ASN A 29 16.86 -4.89 -3.91
CA ASN A 29 16.88 -4.56 -5.33
C ASN A 29 15.55 -3.94 -5.79
N CYS A 30 14.42 -4.62 -5.53
CA CYS A 30 13.13 -4.20 -6.07
C CYS A 30 12.15 -3.65 -5.02
N GLY A 31 12.54 -3.59 -3.74
CA GLY A 31 11.67 -3.09 -2.67
C GLY A 31 10.55 -4.03 -2.24
N SER A 32 10.32 -5.15 -2.93
CA SER A 32 9.21 -6.05 -2.61
C SER A 32 9.28 -6.62 -1.19
N LEU A 33 8.12 -6.78 -0.56
CA LEU A 33 8.01 -7.42 0.76
C LEU A 33 8.50 -8.86 0.68
N LEU A 34 9.43 -9.24 1.57
CA LEU A 34 10.05 -10.57 1.53
C LEU A 34 9.30 -11.61 2.37
N HIS A 35 8.51 -11.17 3.35
CA HIS A 35 7.67 -12.07 4.12
C HIS A 35 6.20 -11.57 4.13
N PRO A 36 5.30 -12.26 3.41
CA PRO A 36 3.90 -11.85 3.28
C PRO A 36 3.16 -11.65 4.61
N GLU A 37 3.53 -12.35 5.68
CA GLU A 37 2.93 -12.21 7.01
C GLU A 37 3.06 -10.79 7.60
N TYR A 38 4.03 -10.01 7.16
CA TYR A 38 4.16 -8.61 7.58
C TYR A 38 3.12 -7.71 6.94
N LYS A 39 2.47 -8.12 5.85
CA LYS A 39 1.37 -7.39 5.24
C LYS A 39 0.23 -7.19 6.24
N THR A 40 -0.14 -8.26 6.95
CA THR A 40 -1.14 -8.20 8.04
C THR A 40 -0.70 -7.27 9.17
N LYS A 41 0.58 -7.31 9.58
CA LYS A 41 1.10 -6.43 10.64
C LYS A 41 1.08 -4.95 10.24
N ILE A 42 1.36 -4.65 8.97
CA ILE A 42 1.29 -3.30 8.42
C ILE A 42 -0.15 -2.79 8.47
N ILE A 43 -1.12 -3.60 8.00
CA ILE A 43 -2.55 -3.25 8.05
C ILE A 43 -3.01 -3.05 9.49
N MET A 44 -2.65 -3.96 10.41
CA MET A 44 -3.01 -3.85 11.82
C MET A 44 -2.44 -2.58 12.46
N LYS A 45 -1.21 -2.20 12.13
CA LYS A 45 -0.62 -0.97 12.67
C LYS A 45 -1.35 0.28 12.16
N TYR A 46 -1.77 0.28 10.90
CA TYR A 46 -2.59 1.36 10.36
C TYR A 46 -3.98 1.41 11.02
N LEU A 47 -4.63 0.27 11.21
CA LEU A 47 -5.89 0.17 11.95
C LEU A 47 -5.77 0.64 13.41
N LEU A 48 -4.68 0.29 14.10
CA LEU A 48 -4.41 0.75 15.45
C LEU A 48 -4.29 2.28 15.50
N ASP A 49 -3.64 2.90 14.51
CA ASP A 49 -3.57 4.35 14.39
C ASP A 49 -4.96 4.97 14.23
N MET A 50 -5.86 4.33 13.48
CA MET A 50 -7.26 4.78 13.40
C MET A 50 -7.98 4.73 14.75
N VAL A 51 -7.82 3.63 15.49
CA VAL A 51 -8.47 3.46 16.80
C VAL A 51 -7.95 4.47 17.82
N VAL A 52 -6.65 4.78 17.79
CA VAL A 52 -6.06 5.82 18.64
C VAL A 52 -6.57 7.21 18.25
N ASN A 53 -6.90 7.42 16.98
CA ASN A 53 -7.45 8.66 16.46
C ASN A 53 -8.97 8.54 16.17
N ILE A 54 -9.73 7.84 17.02
CA ILE A 54 -11.12 7.45 16.74
C ILE A 54 -12.05 8.61 16.38
N GLU A 55 -11.77 9.82 16.88
CA GLU A 55 -12.50 11.05 16.51
C GLU A 55 -12.45 11.35 15.01
N LYS A 56 -11.43 10.88 14.28
CA LYS A 56 -11.35 11.00 12.82
C LYS A 56 -12.13 9.92 12.07
N TYR A 57 -12.58 8.87 12.77
CA TYR A 57 -13.13 7.64 12.19
C TYR A 57 -14.53 7.31 12.72
N HIS A 58 -15.21 8.26 13.35
CA HIS A 58 -16.49 8.04 14.02
C HIS A 58 -17.68 7.76 13.08
N ASN A 59 -17.54 7.99 11.77
CA ASN A 59 -18.62 7.86 10.79
C ASN A 59 -18.44 6.67 9.83
N ILE A 60 -17.75 5.61 10.26
CA ILE A 60 -17.61 4.37 9.46
C ILE A 60 -18.94 3.62 9.48
N LEU A 61 -19.55 3.44 8.30
CA LEU A 61 -20.71 2.60 8.07
C LEU A 61 -20.34 1.13 7.88
N GLN A 62 -19.22 0.85 7.20
CA GLN A 62 -18.80 -0.50 6.89
C GLN A 62 -17.28 -0.65 6.82
N SER A 63 -16.77 -1.82 7.22
CA SER A 63 -15.38 -2.24 7.05
C SER A 63 -15.31 -3.67 6.53
N VAL A 64 -14.59 -3.89 5.43
CA VAL A 64 -14.41 -5.23 4.82
C VAL A 64 -12.94 -5.48 4.51
N ARG A 65 -12.39 -6.61 4.98
CA ARG A 65 -11.04 -7.06 4.64
C ARG A 65 -11.04 -7.90 3.36
N ASP A 66 -9.92 -7.88 2.65
CA ASP A 66 -9.72 -8.68 1.44
C ASP A 66 -10.85 -8.49 0.42
N TYR A 67 -11.29 -7.24 0.27
CA TYR A 67 -12.40 -6.85 -0.61
C TYR A 67 -11.96 -6.90 -2.08
N GLU A 68 -12.87 -7.26 -2.98
CA GLU A 68 -12.59 -7.25 -4.41
C GLU A 68 -13.47 -6.21 -5.12
N MET A 69 -12.83 -5.27 -5.81
CA MET A 69 -13.50 -4.21 -6.57
C MET A 69 -13.00 -4.22 -8.00
N TYR A 70 -13.88 -4.42 -8.98
CA TYR A 70 -13.53 -4.50 -10.41
C TYR A 70 -12.35 -5.46 -10.72
N GLY A 71 -12.29 -6.60 -10.02
CA GLY A 71 -11.21 -7.59 -10.18
C GLY A 71 -9.90 -7.24 -9.46
N ILE A 72 -9.88 -6.17 -8.66
CA ILE A 72 -8.71 -5.70 -7.91
C ILE A 72 -8.89 -6.07 -6.44
N LYS A 73 -7.90 -6.74 -5.87
CA LYS A 73 -7.86 -7.06 -4.43
C LYS A 73 -7.45 -5.84 -3.62
N ILE A 74 -8.32 -5.44 -2.70
CA ILE A 74 -8.16 -4.37 -1.74
C ILE A 74 -7.96 -5.02 -0.37
N ASP A 75 -6.93 -4.60 0.36
CA ASP A 75 -6.63 -5.23 1.65
C ASP A 75 -7.65 -4.87 2.74
N LEU A 76 -8.15 -3.64 2.68
CA LEU A 76 -9.20 -3.14 3.56
C LEU A 76 -10.01 -2.05 2.85
N TYR A 77 -11.32 -2.27 2.80
CA TYR A 77 -12.34 -1.33 2.34
C TYR A 77 -13.02 -0.70 3.55
N LEU A 78 -13.14 0.63 3.54
CA LEU A 78 -13.90 1.38 4.54
C LEU A 78 -14.93 2.27 3.84
N GLU A 79 -16.18 2.17 4.29
CA GLU A 79 -17.26 3.06 3.87
C GLU A 79 -17.64 3.97 5.01
N PHE A 80 -17.66 5.27 4.72
CA PHE A 80 -18.15 6.33 5.58
C PHE A 80 -19.45 6.88 5.01
N GLU A 81 -20.15 7.71 5.78
CA GLU A 81 -21.38 8.37 5.33
C GLU A 81 -21.20 9.20 4.05
N ASP A 82 -20.06 9.87 3.91
CA ASP A 82 -19.79 10.83 2.84
C ASP A 82 -18.70 10.38 1.84
N HIS A 83 -17.95 9.31 2.15
CA HIS A 83 -16.86 8.84 1.30
C HIS A 83 -16.50 7.37 1.47
N ILE A 84 -15.71 6.85 0.53
CA ILE A 84 -15.06 5.53 0.63
C ILE A 84 -13.54 5.71 0.73
N GLU A 85 -12.90 4.95 1.62
CA GLU A 85 -11.45 4.78 1.68
C GLU A 85 -11.06 3.34 1.29
N LEU A 86 -10.08 3.20 0.40
CA LEU A 86 -9.48 1.92 0.05
C LEU A 86 -8.05 1.87 0.55
N ILE A 87 -7.68 0.78 1.23
CA ILE A 87 -6.37 0.59 1.83
C ILE A 87 -5.73 -0.61 1.19
N SER A 88 -4.56 -0.37 0.59
CA SER A 88 -3.77 -1.39 -0.07
C SER A 88 -2.30 -1.27 0.30
N VAL A 89 -1.72 -2.39 0.73
CA VAL A 89 -0.28 -2.53 0.92
C VAL A 89 0.31 -2.99 -0.41
N ILE A 90 1.01 -2.07 -1.06
CA ILE A 90 1.68 -2.31 -2.34
C ILE A 90 3.18 -2.36 -2.17
N SER A 91 3.81 -3.24 -2.92
CA SER A 91 5.25 -3.46 -2.83
C SER A 91 6.02 -2.87 -4.03
N ARG A 92 5.29 -2.46 -5.07
CA ARG A 92 5.83 -1.84 -6.29
C ARG A 92 4.97 -0.66 -6.70
N THR A 93 5.60 0.37 -7.22
CA THR A 93 4.90 1.55 -7.75
C THR A 93 4.04 1.21 -8.97
N ASP A 94 4.48 0.26 -9.81
CA ASP A 94 3.69 -0.18 -10.98
C ASP A 94 2.37 -0.85 -10.60
N ASP A 95 2.25 -1.40 -9.38
CA ASP A 95 1.00 -2.00 -8.91
C ASP A 95 -0.13 -0.95 -8.79
N LEU A 96 0.21 0.34 -8.73
CA LEU A 96 -0.75 1.44 -8.75
C LEU A 96 -1.57 1.49 -10.03
N LEU A 97 -0.98 1.13 -11.17
CA LEU A 97 -1.69 1.14 -12.45
C LEU A 97 -2.86 0.15 -12.47
N LYS A 98 -2.82 -0.89 -11.62
CA LYS A 98 -3.92 -1.86 -11.47
C LYS A 98 -5.18 -1.21 -10.92
N TYR A 99 -5.06 -0.10 -10.18
CA TYR A 99 -6.18 0.60 -9.56
C TYR A 99 -6.90 1.55 -10.54
N ARG A 100 -6.38 1.71 -11.76
CA ARG A 100 -6.98 2.56 -12.80
C ARG A 100 -8.49 2.33 -13.01
N PRO A 101 -9.02 1.09 -13.05
CA PRO A 101 -10.45 0.84 -13.22
C PRO A 101 -11.30 1.47 -12.10
N ILE A 102 -10.85 1.39 -10.85
CA ILE A 102 -11.55 1.97 -9.68
C ILE A 102 -11.68 3.49 -9.85
N PHE A 103 -10.65 4.12 -10.40
CA PHE A 103 -10.63 5.56 -10.65
C PHE A 103 -11.36 5.99 -11.91
N SER A 104 -11.86 5.06 -12.72
CA SER A 104 -12.48 5.38 -14.01
C SER A 104 -14.01 5.34 -13.98
N THR A 105 -14.62 5.03 -12.84
CA THR A 105 -16.07 4.88 -12.74
C THR A 105 -16.76 6.19 -12.37
N ASP A 106 -17.89 6.46 -13.03
CA ASP A 106 -18.82 7.58 -12.76
C ASP A 106 -19.66 7.36 -11.48
N ASP A 107 -19.31 6.37 -10.66
CA ASP A 107 -20.13 5.96 -9.53
C ASP A 107 -20.10 7.04 -8.44
N LYS A 108 -21.28 7.54 -8.08
CA LYS A 108 -21.47 8.73 -7.24
C LYS A 108 -20.95 8.55 -5.81
N LYS A 109 -20.67 7.32 -5.37
CA LYS A 109 -19.89 7.07 -4.16
C LYS A 109 -18.43 7.34 -4.48
N LYS A 110 -18.06 8.63 -4.44
CA LYS A 110 -16.69 9.08 -4.68
C LYS A 110 -15.76 8.29 -3.76
N VAL A 111 -14.97 7.38 -4.32
CA VAL A 111 -13.79 6.87 -3.64
C VAL A 111 -12.89 8.08 -3.44
N VAL A 112 -12.86 8.59 -2.20
CA VAL A 112 -12.16 9.85 -1.91
C VAL A 112 -10.71 9.56 -1.60
N ASN A 113 -10.39 8.47 -0.89
CA ASN A 113 -8.99 8.18 -0.54
C ASN A 113 -8.58 6.77 -0.97
N VAL A 114 -7.40 6.68 -1.58
CA VAL A 114 -6.66 5.42 -1.70
C VAL A 114 -5.38 5.54 -0.91
N LEU A 115 -5.34 4.80 0.19
CA LEU A 115 -4.18 4.70 1.04
C LEU A 115 -3.26 3.61 0.51
N LEU A 116 -2.05 4.04 0.15
CA LEU A 116 -1.03 3.15 -0.35
C LEU A 116 0.06 3.07 0.70
N VAL A 117 0.14 1.92 1.35
CA VAL A 117 1.29 1.63 2.19
C VAL A 117 2.35 1.04 1.29
N ALA A 118 3.18 1.94 0.80
CA ALA A 118 4.19 1.71 -0.22
C ALA A 118 5.54 1.39 0.44
N ILE A 119 6.20 0.36 -0.08
CA ILE A 119 7.52 -0.03 0.38
C ILE A 119 8.56 0.43 -0.62
N ASN A 120 9.56 1.19 -0.15
CA ASN A 120 10.74 1.60 -0.93
C ASN A 120 10.46 2.28 -2.29
N ILE A 121 9.41 3.11 -2.34
CA ILE A 121 9.08 3.90 -3.52
C ILE A 121 9.81 5.24 -3.44
N GLU A 122 10.54 5.60 -4.49
CA GLU A 122 11.08 6.95 -4.66
C GLU A 122 9.93 7.95 -4.87
N SER A 123 9.92 9.05 -4.13
CA SER A 123 8.87 10.06 -4.19
C SER A 123 8.62 10.58 -5.61
N GLU A 124 9.67 10.74 -6.43
CA GLU A 124 9.54 11.21 -7.81
C GLU A 124 8.77 10.20 -8.70
N LYS A 125 9.07 8.90 -8.59
CA LYS A 125 8.35 7.84 -9.31
C LYS A 125 6.88 7.80 -8.92
N LEU A 126 6.60 7.98 -7.62
CA LEU A 126 5.25 8.07 -7.10
C LEU A 126 4.49 9.28 -7.67
N VAL A 127 5.10 10.47 -7.63
CA VAL A 127 4.53 11.70 -8.22
C VAL A 127 4.19 11.49 -9.68
N ASN A 128 5.09 10.89 -10.46
CA ASN A 128 4.86 10.67 -11.88
C ASN A 128 3.71 9.69 -12.14
N ILE A 129 3.59 8.62 -11.35
CA ILE A 129 2.49 7.66 -11.49
C ILE A 129 1.15 8.27 -11.04
N LEU A 130 1.14 9.08 -9.98
CA LEU A 130 -0.06 9.80 -9.55
C LEU A 130 -0.50 10.83 -10.59
N LYS A 131 0.43 11.63 -11.13
CA LYS A 131 0.16 12.55 -12.25
C LYS A 131 -0.39 11.80 -13.46
N LEU A 132 0.20 10.65 -13.80
CA LEU A 132 -0.29 9.81 -14.90
C LEU A 132 -1.70 9.29 -14.62
N ALA A 133 -1.99 8.83 -13.39
CA ALA A 133 -3.34 8.39 -13.00
C ALA A 133 -4.37 9.53 -13.13
N THR A 134 -4.01 10.75 -12.71
CA THR A 134 -4.84 11.96 -12.88
C THR A 134 -5.06 12.30 -14.36
N VAL A 135 -4.02 12.22 -15.20
CA VAL A 135 -4.12 12.52 -16.64
C VAL A 135 -4.97 11.48 -17.39
N LEU A 136 -4.88 10.21 -16.99
CA LEU A 136 -5.66 9.11 -17.59
C LEU A 136 -7.12 9.08 -17.15
N GLY A 137 -7.52 9.93 -16.20
CA GLY A 137 -8.89 10.08 -15.72
C GLY A 137 -9.39 11.52 -15.90
N PRO A 138 -9.99 11.88 -17.05
CA PRO A 138 -10.67 13.16 -17.18
C PRO A 138 -11.98 13.26 -16.37
N ALA A 139 -12.51 12.13 -15.85
CA ALA A 139 -13.85 12.05 -15.27
C ALA A 139 -13.91 12.00 -13.73
N THR A 140 -12.83 11.65 -13.03
CA THR A 140 -12.85 11.52 -11.56
C THR A 140 -12.02 12.60 -10.91
N SER A 141 -12.61 13.27 -9.92
CA SER A 141 -12.05 14.38 -9.14
C SER A 141 -10.90 13.98 -8.20
N LEU A 142 -10.02 13.08 -8.62
CA LEU A 142 -8.89 12.60 -7.84
C LEU A 142 -7.74 13.59 -7.93
N LYS A 143 -7.76 14.53 -6.99
CA LYS A 143 -6.64 15.42 -6.73
C LYS A 143 -5.54 14.67 -5.98
N THR A 144 -4.29 15.08 -6.12
CA THR A 144 -3.15 14.47 -5.40
C THR A 144 -3.32 14.51 -3.87
N GLU A 145 -4.09 15.48 -3.34
CA GLU A 145 -4.46 15.59 -1.92
C GLU A 145 -5.29 14.40 -1.39
N ASN A 146 -5.92 13.64 -2.28
CA ASN A 146 -6.72 12.44 -1.97
C ASN A 146 -5.86 11.17 -1.79
N PHE A 147 -4.56 11.24 -2.14
CA PHE A 147 -3.65 10.13 -1.97
C PHE A 147 -2.80 10.33 -0.73
N LYS A 148 -3.01 9.46 0.25
CA LYS A 148 -2.11 9.36 1.39
C LYS A 148 -1.16 8.20 1.14
N VAL A 149 0.14 8.50 1.07
CA VAL A 149 1.16 7.48 0.85
C VAL A 149 2.05 7.40 2.07
N TYR A 150 2.25 6.17 2.54
CA TYR A 150 3.08 5.92 3.69
C TYR A 150 4.20 4.96 3.33
N LYS A 151 5.41 5.30 3.77
CA LYS A 151 6.59 4.43 3.70
C LYS A 151 6.61 3.52 4.91
N VAL A 152 6.83 2.23 4.68
CA VAL A 152 7.19 1.29 5.76
C VAL A 152 8.70 1.19 5.88
N THR A 153 9.20 1.39 7.10
CA THR A 153 10.61 1.21 7.46
C THR A 153 10.91 -0.25 7.85
N GLU A 154 12.18 -0.62 7.94
CA GLU A 154 12.58 -1.99 8.33
C GLU A 154 12.04 -2.42 9.70
N ASN A 155 11.79 -1.47 10.60
CA ASN A 155 11.21 -1.72 11.93
C ASN A 155 9.67 -1.66 11.94
N LEU A 156 9.01 -1.77 10.78
CA LEU A 156 7.56 -1.59 10.64
C LEU A 156 7.06 -0.21 11.14
N GLY A 157 7.93 0.80 11.14
CA GLY A 157 7.52 2.19 11.32
C GLY A 157 6.84 2.68 10.05
N ILE A 158 5.66 3.30 10.19
CA ILE A 158 4.88 3.85 9.08
C ILE A 158 5.11 5.37 9.08
N GLN A 159 5.61 5.91 7.99
CA GLN A 159 5.94 7.33 7.85
C GLN A 159 5.17 7.92 6.68
N LYS A 160 4.44 9.01 6.91
CA LYS A 160 3.76 9.73 5.83
C LYS A 160 4.80 10.31 4.87
N ILE A 161 4.63 10.07 3.58
CA ILE A 161 5.40 10.75 2.53
C ILE A 161 4.63 12.00 2.15
N GLU A 162 5.24 13.17 2.34
CA GLU A 162 4.70 14.41 1.80
C GLU A 162 5.01 14.49 0.31
N ILE A 163 3.96 14.56 -0.49
CA ILE A 163 4.04 14.73 -1.93
C ILE A 163 3.91 16.23 -2.18
N LYS A 164 5.01 16.87 -2.56
CA LYS A 164 5.06 18.30 -2.93
C LYS A 164 4.75 18.48 -4.41
#